data_AF-A0A0D3EYM8-F1
#
_entry.id   AF-A0A0D3EYM8-F1
#
_cell.length_a   1.000
_cell.length_b   1.000
_cell.length_c   1.000
_cell.angle_alpha   90.00
_cell.angle_beta   90.00
_cell.angle_gamma   90.00
#
_symmetry.space_group_name_H-M   'P 1'
#
loop_
_entity.id
_entity.type
_entity.pdbx_description
1 polymer ?
#
loop_
_entity_poly.entity_id
_entity_poly.type
_entity_poly.pdbx_seq_one_letter_code
_entity_poly.pdbx_strand_id
1 'polypeptide(L)'
;MPRTAAGVDVEDLLVRVKNGADAELAEARVRVMAALRRLARCVGCESKERLASIEALSSIVRSLSRDVDETREAIALLLDLSDIPQVRQRIGRIKGSIVMLVTLRNAHEPGTHDDAEKLLHMLSSNPQNVLLMAEAGYFRPLIHYLKEGSDMNKILMATAISKMFLSEPMKSSLGEDGAVEPLGQRIWGFWAPGQVTSKTHPKKKIQRRRATAAQFPAPPLRAPTSGDPGHRRVAPTAIQLASKPTFHIHAILLRLLLLLLLGSLAMAAPPQPVPAPAAASPEVFRLGFIGPGNLAESIARGVAASATAIRTAPHRRPERAEAFSSIGAHILETNAQVVDDSDVIVISVKPQIVRQVLVELKPLLSEEKLLVSIAAGIKMEDLQGWSGHRRFIRVMPNTPSAVGQAASVMCLGEMATENDENRVRSLFSAIGKVWTAEEKYFDAVTGLSGSGPAYIFLAIEAMADGGVAAGLPRDLALGLASQTVLGAATMVNKTGKHPGQLKDMVTSPAGTTITGIQELEKGAFRGTLINAVVAATKRCRELSQS
;
A
#
# COMPACT_ATOMS: atom_id res chain seq x y z
N MET A 1 -6.46 -23.59 -41.78
CA MET A 1 -6.16 -24.93 -41.22
C MET A 1 -4.88 -25.45 -41.85
N PRO A 2 -4.01 -26.09 -41.07
CA PRO A 2 -3.65 -27.46 -41.43
C PRO A 2 -4.01 -28.42 -40.30
N ARG A 3 -4.67 -29.51 -40.67
CA ARG A 3 -4.96 -30.67 -39.83
C ARG A 3 -3.69 -31.51 -39.69
N THR A 4 -3.26 -31.79 -38.47
CA THR A 4 -2.45 -32.97 -38.15
C THR A 4 -3.30 -33.94 -37.33
N ALA A 5 -3.24 -35.21 -37.71
CA ALA A 5 -4.02 -36.32 -37.16
C ALA A 5 -3.81 -36.53 -35.65
N ALA A 6 -4.81 -37.12 -34.99
CA ALA A 6 -5.08 -37.14 -33.55
C ALA A 6 -5.57 -35.79 -33.00
N GLY A 7 -6.73 -35.34 -33.49
CA GLY A 7 -7.47 -34.20 -32.96
C GLY A 7 -7.99 -34.48 -31.56
N VAL A 8 -7.16 -34.22 -30.56
CA VAL A 8 -7.60 -34.00 -29.19
C VAL A 8 -7.89 -32.51 -29.08
N ASP A 9 -9.16 -32.15 -28.93
CA ASP A 9 -9.55 -30.76 -28.74
C ASP A 9 -9.11 -30.31 -27.34
N VAL A 10 -8.05 -29.52 -27.29
CA VAL A 10 -7.44 -29.03 -26.04
C VAL A 10 -8.45 -28.20 -25.26
N GLU A 11 -9.35 -27.50 -25.95
CA GLU A 11 -10.41 -26.70 -25.35
C GLU A 11 -11.42 -27.59 -24.59
N ASP A 12 -11.81 -28.71 -25.18
CA ASP A 12 -12.72 -29.69 -24.59
C ASP A 12 -12.11 -30.37 -23.34
N LEU A 13 -10.81 -30.69 -23.41
CA LEU A 13 -10.07 -31.21 -22.25
C LEU A 13 -10.00 -30.20 -21.09
N LEU A 14 -9.78 -28.91 -21.38
CA LEU A 14 -9.71 -27.85 -20.38
C LEU A 14 -11.09 -27.58 -19.74
N VAL A 15 -12.18 -27.73 -20.49
CA VAL A 15 -13.55 -27.64 -19.97
C VAL A 15 -13.86 -28.76 -18.98
N ARG A 16 -13.41 -29.99 -19.25
CA ARG A 16 -13.62 -31.14 -18.34
C ARG A 16 -12.86 -31.02 -17.01
N VAL A 17 -11.80 -30.21 -16.94
CA VAL A 17 -11.07 -29.91 -15.69
C VAL A 17 -11.87 -28.94 -14.78
N LYS A 18 -12.85 -28.20 -15.33
CA LYS A 18 -13.43 -27.02 -14.69
C LYS A 18 -14.48 -27.31 -13.61
N ASN A 19 -15.16 -28.46 -13.60
CA ASN A 19 -16.32 -28.72 -12.73
C ASN A 19 -16.29 -30.11 -12.04
N GLY A 20 -16.59 -30.14 -10.73
CA GLY A 20 -17.09 -31.34 -10.02
C GLY A 20 -16.18 -31.99 -8.97
N ALA A 21 -16.75 -32.24 -7.78
CA ALA A 21 -16.14 -32.84 -6.59
C ALA A 21 -16.28 -34.38 -6.51
N ASP A 22 -16.64 -35.05 -7.61
CA ASP A 22 -16.79 -36.51 -7.67
C ASP A 22 -15.45 -37.24 -7.90
N ALA A 23 -15.34 -38.45 -7.36
CA ALA A 23 -14.15 -39.30 -7.47
C ALA A 23 -13.82 -39.71 -8.92
N GLU A 24 -14.83 -40.01 -9.75
CA GLU A 24 -14.62 -40.32 -11.18
C GLU A 24 -14.06 -39.12 -11.96
N LEU A 25 -14.48 -37.91 -11.58
CA LEU A 25 -14.00 -36.66 -12.15
C LEU A 25 -12.55 -36.36 -11.73
N ALA A 26 -12.09 -36.81 -10.57
CA ALA A 26 -10.68 -36.70 -10.15
C ALA A 26 -9.76 -37.57 -11.02
N GLU A 27 -10.12 -38.84 -11.23
CA GLU A 27 -9.35 -39.75 -12.08
C GLU A 27 -9.34 -39.28 -13.55
N ALA A 28 -10.45 -38.69 -14.02
CA ALA A 28 -10.49 -38.06 -15.34
C ALA A 28 -9.50 -36.88 -15.44
N ARG A 29 -9.42 -36.01 -14.43
CA ARG A 29 -8.50 -34.86 -14.43
C ARG A 29 -7.03 -35.28 -14.45
N VAL A 30 -6.65 -36.31 -13.68
CA VAL A 30 -5.28 -36.85 -13.70
C VAL A 30 -4.94 -37.37 -15.10
N ARG A 31 -5.85 -38.09 -15.75
CA ARG A 31 -5.67 -38.57 -17.13
C ARG A 31 -5.52 -37.42 -18.13
N VAL A 32 -6.30 -36.34 -17.98
CA VAL A 32 -6.19 -35.13 -18.81
C VAL A 32 -4.84 -34.45 -18.60
N MET A 33 -4.40 -34.26 -17.35
CA MET A 33 -3.10 -33.67 -17.01
C MET A 33 -1.94 -34.48 -17.62
N ALA A 34 -1.97 -35.79 -17.47
CA ALA A 34 -0.97 -36.69 -18.05
C ALA A 34 -0.96 -36.62 -19.59
N ALA A 35 -2.12 -36.51 -20.24
CA ALA A 35 -2.24 -36.34 -21.68
C ALA A 35 -1.66 -35.00 -22.15
N LEU A 36 -2.02 -33.90 -21.48
CA LEU A 36 -1.49 -32.56 -21.76
C LEU A 36 0.03 -32.52 -21.58
N ARG A 37 0.56 -33.21 -20.57
CA ARG A 37 2.00 -33.34 -20.34
C ARG A 37 2.72 -34.10 -21.45
N ARG A 38 2.14 -35.20 -21.92
CA ARG A 38 2.68 -35.94 -23.09
C ARG A 38 2.65 -35.07 -24.34
N LEU A 39 1.57 -34.34 -24.57
CA LEU A 39 1.47 -33.38 -25.67
C LEU A 39 2.53 -32.28 -25.55
N ALA A 40 2.68 -31.67 -24.38
CA ALA A 40 3.67 -30.62 -24.12
C ALA A 40 5.10 -31.09 -24.44
N ARG A 41 5.43 -32.38 -24.26
CA ARG A 41 6.74 -32.95 -24.62
C ARG A 41 6.93 -33.22 -26.12
N CYS A 42 5.85 -33.39 -26.88
CA CYS A 42 5.90 -33.74 -28.31
C CYS A 42 5.70 -32.55 -29.24
N VAL A 43 5.29 -31.39 -28.74
CA VAL A 43 4.99 -30.21 -29.56
C VAL A 43 6.11 -29.16 -29.53
N GLY A 44 6.23 -28.38 -30.61
CA GLY A 44 7.19 -27.29 -30.73
C GLY A 44 6.87 -26.09 -29.83
N CYS A 45 7.81 -25.14 -29.71
CA CYS A 45 7.70 -24.00 -28.79
C CYS A 45 6.43 -23.14 -29.00
N GLU A 46 6.04 -22.88 -30.25
CA GLU A 46 4.84 -22.09 -30.56
C GLU A 46 3.55 -22.79 -30.07
N SER A 47 3.48 -24.10 -30.23
CA SER A 47 2.36 -24.91 -29.74
C SER A 47 2.36 -25.03 -28.21
N LYS A 48 3.52 -25.17 -27.57
CA LYS A 48 3.64 -25.12 -26.10
C LYS A 48 3.13 -23.77 -25.55
N GLU A 49 3.44 -22.66 -26.21
CA GLU A 49 2.98 -21.34 -25.79
C GLU A 49 1.45 -21.19 -25.91
N ARG A 50 0.84 -21.78 -26.94
CA ARG A 50 -0.62 -21.83 -27.10
C ARG A 50 -1.29 -22.70 -26.03
N LEU A 51 -0.70 -23.86 -25.70
CA LEU A 51 -1.13 -24.70 -24.57
C LEU A 51 -1.03 -23.94 -23.22
N ALA A 52 -0.05 -23.05 -23.10
CA ALA A 52 0.18 -22.20 -21.93
C ALA A 52 -0.58 -20.86 -22.00
N SER A 53 -1.85 -20.89 -22.37
CA SER A 53 -2.76 -19.75 -22.22
C SER A 53 -2.92 -19.38 -20.74
N ILE A 54 -3.27 -18.13 -20.45
CA ILE A 54 -3.42 -17.67 -19.05
C ILE A 54 -4.49 -18.47 -18.31
N GLU A 55 -5.58 -18.82 -18.99
CA GLU A 55 -6.70 -19.60 -18.45
C GLU A 55 -6.29 -21.05 -18.18
N ALA A 56 -5.57 -21.67 -19.13
CA ALA A 56 -5.04 -23.02 -18.98
C ALA A 56 -4.06 -23.11 -17.80
N LEU A 57 -3.07 -22.22 -17.74
CA LEU A 57 -2.10 -22.17 -16.65
C LEU A 57 -2.79 -21.91 -15.30
N SER A 58 -3.82 -21.05 -15.25
CA SER A 58 -4.59 -20.80 -14.03
C SER A 58 -5.35 -22.05 -13.57
N SER A 59 -5.80 -22.88 -14.52
CA SER A 59 -6.42 -24.16 -14.20
C SER A 59 -5.40 -25.16 -13.67
N ILE A 60 -4.23 -25.24 -14.30
CA ILE A 60 -3.14 -26.13 -13.86
C ILE A 60 -2.63 -25.75 -12.47
N VAL A 61 -2.47 -24.45 -12.18
CA VAL A 61 -2.09 -23.98 -10.85
C VAL A 61 -3.14 -24.31 -9.79
N ARG A 62 -4.44 -24.29 -10.13
CA ARG A 62 -5.51 -24.74 -9.21
C ARG A 62 -5.44 -26.23 -8.90
N SER A 63 -4.93 -27.05 -9.81
CA SER A 63 -4.74 -28.48 -9.59
C SER A 63 -3.60 -28.80 -8.62
N LEU A 64 -2.70 -27.85 -8.32
CA LEU A 64 -1.61 -28.01 -7.34
C LEU A 64 -2.06 -28.12 -5.88
N SER A 65 -3.33 -27.82 -5.58
CA SER A 65 -3.89 -27.86 -4.22
C SER A 65 -4.98 -28.93 -4.08
N ARG A 66 -4.98 -29.93 -4.96
CA ARG A 66 -5.98 -31.01 -5.01
C ARG A 66 -5.36 -32.31 -4.53
N ASP A 67 -5.75 -33.42 -5.17
CA ASP A 67 -5.24 -34.75 -4.88
C ASP A 67 -3.74 -34.87 -5.20
N VAL A 68 -3.06 -35.81 -4.54
CA VAL A 68 -1.61 -36.04 -4.68
C VAL A 68 -1.25 -36.40 -6.13
N ASP A 69 -2.05 -37.25 -6.78
CA ASP A 69 -1.79 -37.66 -8.16
C ASP A 69 -2.03 -36.50 -9.16
N GLU A 70 -3.05 -35.68 -8.91
CA GLU A 70 -3.35 -34.49 -9.72
C GLU A 70 -2.24 -33.43 -9.58
N THR A 71 -1.76 -33.24 -8.35
CA THR A 71 -0.67 -32.32 -8.02
C THR A 71 0.63 -32.73 -8.71
N ARG A 72 0.95 -34.03 -8.69
CA ARG A 72 2.14 -34.57 -9.33
C ARG A 72 2.16 -34.37 -10.84
N GLU A 73 1.04 -34.61 -11.53
CA GLU A 73 0.99 -34.37 -12.97
C GLU A 73 0.92 -32.87 -13.31
N ALA A 74 0.25 -32.06 -12.49
CA ALA A 74 0.17 -30.61 -12.68
C ALA A 74 1.55 -29.94 -12.56
N ILE A 75 2.33 -30.27 -11.54
CA ILE A 75 3.65 -29.66 -11.36
C ILE A 75 4.62 -30.08 -12.47
N ALA A 76 4.55 -31.33 -12.90
CA ALA A 76 5.40 -31.84 -13.95
C ALA A 76 5.02 -31.28 -15.33
N LEU A 77 3.73 -31.03 -15.58
CA LEU A 77 3.27 -30.27 -16.75
C LEU A 77 3.78 -28.82 -16.72
N LEU A 78 3.69 -28.14 -15.57
CA LEU A 78 4.21 -26.78 -15.44
C LEU A 78 5.72 -26.72 -15.69
N LEU A 79 6.47 -27.71 -15.21
CA LEU A 79 7.89 -27.87 -15.52
C LEU A 79 8.14 -27.99 -17.02
N ASP A 80 7.47 -28.94 -17.70
CA ASP A 80 7.63 -29.18 -19.14
C ASP A 80 7.24 -27.96 -20.01
N LEU A 81 6.36 -27.08 -19.50
CA LEU A 81 5.97 -25.83 -20.14
C LEU A 81 6.91 -24.66 -19.80
N SER A 82 7.60 -24.72 -18.65
CA SER A 82 8.45 -23.65 -18.14
C SER A 82 9.80 -23.51 -18.85
N ASP A 83 10.13 -24.39 -19.80
CA ASP A 83 11.27 -24.21 -20.71
C ASP A 83 11.21 -22.85 -21.44
N ILE A 84 10.01 -22.36 -21.69
CA ILE A 84 9.75 -21.13 -22.43
C ILE A 84 9.73 -19.91 -21.49
N PRO A 85 10.58 -18.88 -21.71
CA PRO A 85 10.61 -17.67 -20.87
C PRO A 85 9.27 -16.96 -20.70
N GLN A 86 8.50 -16.85 -21.79
CA GLN A 86 7.17 -16.22 -21.80
C GLN A 86 6.21 -16.96 -20.87
N VAL A 87 6.27 -18.29 -20.85
CA VAL A 87 5.44 -19.13 -19.99
C VAL A 87 5.85 -18.97 -18.53
N ARG A 88 7.16 -18.92 -18.22
CA ARG A 88 7.65 -18.62 -16.85
C ARG A 88 7.10 -17.30 -16.31
N GLN A 89 7.10 -16.26 -17.15
CA GLN A 89 6.53 -14.97 -16.77
C GLN A 89 5.03 -15.06 -16.50
N ARG A 90 4.27 -15.80 -17.31
CA ARG A 90 2.83 -16.03 -17.08
C ARG A 90 2.59 -16.80 -15.78
N ILE A 91 3.32 -17.89 -15.53
CA ILE A 91 3.20 -18.69 -14.30
C ILE A 91 3.43 -17.83 -13.05
N GLY A 92 4.49 -17.01 -13.04
CA GLY A 92 4.79 -16.13 -11.90
C GLY A 92 3.75 -15.04 -11.65
N ARG A 93 2.98 -14.64 -12.67
CA ARG A 93 1.88 -13.66 -12.54
C ARG A 93 0.57 -14.25 -12.02
N ILE A 94 0.41 -15.58 -12.05
CA ILE A 94 -0.80 -16.23 -11.55
C ILE A 94 -0.83 -16.13 -10.02
N LYS A 95 -1.92 -15.55 -9.51
CA LYS A 95 -2.09 -15.32 -8.07
C LYS A 95 -2.00 -16.65 -7.31
N GLY A 96 -1.11 -16.71 -6.31
CA GLY A 96 -0.93 -17.86 -5.44
C GLY A 96 -0.06 -18.98 -5.99
N SER A 97 0.44 -18.90 -7.24
CA SER A 97 1.28 -19.96 -7.84
C SER A 97 2.58 -20.17 -7.04
N ILE A 98 3.31 -19.09 -6.75
CA ILE A 98 4.57 -19.13 -6.00
C ILE A 98 4.38 -19.70 -4.59
N VAL A 99 3.33 -19.25 -3.89
CA VAL A 99 3.03 -19.73 -2.53
C VAL A 99 2.73 -21.23 -2.55
N MET A 100 1.93 -21.71 -3.52
CA MET A 100 1.60 -23.12 -3.64
C MET A 100 2.84 -23.98 -3.89
N LEU A 101 3.74 -23.53 -4.77
CA LEU A 101 4.99 -24.24 -5.05
C LEU A 101 5.92 -24.29 -3.82
N VAL A 102 5.99 -23.22 -3.03
CA VAL A 102 6.75 -23.23 -1.77
C VAL A 102 6.13 -24.17 -0.74
N THR A 103 4.80 -24.23 -0.65
CA THR A 103 4.11 -25.18 0.22
C THR A 103 4.38 -26.63 -0.20
N LEU A 104 4.30 -26.94 -1.50
CA LEU A 104 4.59 -28.28 -2.03
C LEU A 104 6.03 -28.69 -1.80
N ARG A 105 6.99 -27.76 -1.94
CA ARG A 105 8.38 -28.01 -1.55
C ARG A 105 8.49 -28.39 -0.07
N ASN A 106 7.75 -27.72 0.81
CA ASN A 106 7.82 -28.01 2.24
C ASN A 106 7.09 -29.30 2.66
N ALA A 107 6.22 -29.86 1.81
CA ALA A 107 5.41 -31.04 2.14
C ALA A 107 6.23 -32.36 2.19
N HIS A 108 7.47 -32.37 1.71
CA HIS A 108 8.37 -33.55 1.70
C HIS A 108 7.77 -34.82 1.05
N GLU A 109 6.82 -34.65 0.13
CA GLU A 109 6.26 -35.75 -0.64
C GLU A 109 7.22 -36.22 -1.74
N PRO A 110 7.40 -37.55 -1.92
CA PRO A 110 8.32 -38.09 -2.93
C PRO A 110 7.96 -37.64 -4.35
N GLY A 111 8.86 -36.91 -5.00
CA GLY A 111 8.74 -36.47 -6.40
C GLY A 111 8.15 -35.07 -6.61
N THR A 112 7.21 -34.61 -5.77
CA THR A 112 6.65 -33.24 -5.87
C THR A 112 7.59 -32.20 -5.25
N HIS A 113 8.36 -32.57 -4.22
CA HIS A 113 9.40 -31.73 -3.62
C HIS A 113 10.41 -31.24 -4.67
N ASP A 114 11.07 -32.18 -5.36
CA ASP A 114 12.17 -31.86 -6.29
C ASP A 114 11.69 -31.10 -7.52
N ASP A 115 10.49 -31.43 -7.99
CA ASP A 115 9.87 -30.78 -9.12
C ASP A 115 9.42 -29.34 -8.76
N ALA A 116 8.93 -29.12 -7.55
CA ALA A 116 8.65 -27.79 -7.03
C ALA A 116 9.92 -26.96 -6.89
N GLU A 117 11.00 -27.53 -6.36
CA GLU A 117 12.29 -26.85 -6.21
C GLU A 117 12.86 -26.43 -7.57
N LYS A 118 12.86 -27.32 -8.57
CA LYS A 118 13.28 -27.00 -9.95
C LYS A 118 12.45 -25.88 -10.56
N LEU A 119 11.13 -25.92 -10.40
CA LEU A 119 10.25 -24.90 -10.96
C LEU A 119 10.47 -23.55 -10.27
N LEU A 120 10.58 -23.53 -8.94
CA LEU A 120 10.92 -22.33 -8.18
C LEU A 120 12.29 -21.76 -8.62
N HIS A 121 13.28 -22.62 -8.83
CA HIS A 121 14.58 -22.18 -9.35
C HIS A 121 14.45 -21.49 -10.72
N MET A 122 13.71 -22.06 -11.67
CA MET A 122 13.48 -21.44 -12.98
C MET A 122 12.72 -20.10 -12.88
N LEU A 123 11.75 -20.01 -11.97
CA LEU A 123 10.99 -18.78 -11.72
C LEU A 123 11.78 -17.70 -10.97
N SER A 124 12.87 -18.08 -10.28
CA SER A 124 13.70 -17.16 -9.50
C SER A 124 14.51 -16.18 -10.35
N SER A 125 14.61 -16.42 -11.66
CA SER A 125 15.21 -15.49 -12.63
C SER A 125 14.55 -14.10 -12.65
N ASN A 126 13.31 -13.99 -12.15
CA ASN A 126 12.61 -12.73 -11.99
C ASN A 126 12.68 -12.23 -10.53
N PRO A 127 13.28 -11.06 -10.26
CA PRO A 127 13.37 -10.49 -8.91
C PRO A 127 12.02 -10.37 -8.19
N GLN A 128 10.93 -10.10 -8.90
CA GLN A 128 9.60 -10.00 -8.29
C GLN A 128 9.11 -11.34 -7.75
N ASN A 129 9.41 -12.44 -8.46
CA ASN A 129 9.08 -13.78 -7.99
C ASN A 129 9.90 -14.14 -6.75
N VAL A 130 11.16 -13.72 -6.69
CA VAL A 130 12.04 -13.94 -5.52
C VAL A 130 11.49 -13.26 -4.26
N LEU A 131 10.92 -12.06 -4.39
CA LEU A 131 10.24 -11.40 -3.28
C LEU A 131 9.03 -12.21 -2.78
N LEU A 132 8.19 -12.69 -3.70
CA LEU A 132 7.04 -13.55 -3.37
C LEU A 132 7.46 -14.89 -2.73
N MET A 133 8.58 -15.46 -3.18
CA MET A 133 9.18 -16.66 -2.57
C MET A 133 9.60 -16.40 -1.14
N ALA A 134 10.25 -15.27 -0.88
CA ALA A 134 10.69 -14.88 0.45
C ALA A 134 9.49 -14.63 1.38
N GLU A 135 8.42 -14.00 0.88
CA GLU A 135 7.16 -13.82 1.64
C GLU A 135 6.55 -15.17 2.04
N ALA A 136 6.69 -16.20 1.19
CA ALA A 136 6.29 -17.57 1.49
C ALA A 136 7.30 -18.34 2.36
N GLY A 137 8.38 -17.71 2.81
CA GLY A 137 9.41 -18.35 3.65
C GLY A 137 10.48 -19.13 2.89
N TYR A 138 10.69 -18.86 1.61
CA TYR A 138 11.79 -19.43 0.81
C TYR A 138 12.84 -18.36 0.48
N PHE A 139 13.94 -18.35 1.24
CA PHE A 139 14.90 -17.24 1.21
C PHE A 139 16.12 -17.48 0.33
N ARG A 140 16.44 -18.73 -0.04
CA ARG A 140 17.63 -19.06 -0.85
C ARG A 140 17.81 -18.16 -2.09
N PRO A 141 16.80 -17.93 -2.94
CA PRO A 141 16.99 -17.09 -4.12
C PRO A 141 17.22 -15.62 -3.74
N LEU A 142 16.55 -15.13 -2.69
CA LEU A 142 16.73 -13.77 -2.21
C LEU A 142 18.18 -13.55 -1.72
N ILE A 143 18.72 -14.50 -0.97
CA ILE A 143 20.09 -14.45 -0.47
C ILE A 143 21.10 -14.52 -1.62
N HIS A 144 20.82 -15.33 -2.64
CA HIS A 144 21.64 -15.35 -3.86
C HIS A 144 21.68 -13.96 -4.52
N TYR A 145 20.53 -13.27 -4.68
CA TYR A 145 20.51 -11.90 -5.18
C TYR A 145 21.24 -10.90 -4.27
N LEU A 146 21.26 -11.10 -2.95
CA LEU A 146 22.04 -10.28 -2.03
C LEU A 146 23.56 -10.46 -2.19
N LYS A 147 24.00 -11.68 -2.51
CA LYS A 147 25.43 -11.99 -2.71
C LYS A 147 25.90 -11.57 -4.11
N GLU A 148 25.17 -12.01 -5.14
CA GLU A 148 25.64 -12.01 -6.53
C GLU A 148 24.80 -11.14 -7.47
N GLY A 149 23.69 -10.56 -7.00
CA GLY A 149 22.85 -9.69 -7.81
C GLY A 149 23.48 -8.33 -8.15
N SER A 150 22.87 -7.61 -9.08
CA SER A 150 23.20 -6.20 -9.37
C SER A 150 23.00 -5.32 -8.14
N ASP A 151 23.66 -4.15 -8.09
CA ASP A 151 23.52 -3.22 -6.96
C ASP A 151 22.06 -2.84 -6.68
N MET A 152 21.28 -2.63 -7.75
CA MET A 152 19.85 -2.37 -7.65
C MET A 152 19.08 -3.56 -7.04
N ASN A 153 19.36 -4.78 -7.50
CA ASN A 153 18.71 -5.97 -6.95
C ASN A 153 19.12 -6.20 -5.49
N LYS A 154 20.38 -5.97 -5.14
CA LYS A 154 20.87 -6.01 -3.76
C LYS A 154 20.14 -5.01 -2.87
N ILE A 155 19.91 -3.76 -3.34
CA ILE A 155 19.13 -2.75 -2.61
C ILE A 155 17.69 -3.23 -2.44
N LEU A 156 17.06 -3.72 -3.52
CA LEU A 156 15.69 -4.22 -3.50
C LEU A 156 15.51 -5.35 -2.48
N MET A 157 16.37 -6.37 -2.51
CA MET A 157 16.30 -7.52 -1.60
C MET A 157 16.56 -7.14 -0.14
N ALA A 158 17.52 -6.25 0.13
CA ALA A 158 17.79 -5.79 1.49
C ALA A 158 16.64 -4.95 2.06
N THR A 159 16.05 -4.09 1.22
CA THR A 159 14.87 -3.30 1.59
C THR A 159 13.67 -4.21 1.85
N ALA A 160 13.51 -5.28 1.07
CA ALA A 160 12.47 -6.27 1.28
C ALA A 160 12.64 -6.97 2.64
N ILE A 161 13.81 -7.54 2.94
CA ILE A 161 14.08 -8.15 4.27
C ILE A 161 13.77 -7.17 5.40
N SER A 162 14.20 -5.89 5.28
CA SER A 162 13.97 -4.89 6.33
C SER A 162 12.48 -4.58 6.58
N LYS A 163 11.62 -4.81 5.59
CA LYS A 163 10.18 -4.57 5.68
C LYS A 163 9.37 -5.83 6.00
N MET A 164 9.97 -7.01 5.84
CA MET A 164 9.31 -8.28 6.06
C MET A 164 9.18 -8.60 7.56
N PHE A 165 7.97 -8.91 8.00
CA PHE A 165 7.72 -9.40 9.34
C PHE A 165 8.06 -10.90 9.40
N LEU A 166 9.28 -11.21 9.84
CA LEU A 166 9.76 -12.59 9.94
C LEU A 166 9.26 -13.24 11.23
N SER A 167 8.54 -14.37 11.11
CA SER A 167 8.24 -15.24 12.24
C SER A 167 9.51 -15.93 12.76
N GLU A 168 9.51 -16.45 14.00
CA GLU A 168 10.68 -17.17 14.54
C GLU A 168 11.17 -18.33 13.65
N PRO A 169 10.29 -19.17 13.06
CA PRO A 169 10.70 -20.18 12.08
C PRO A 169 11.35 -19.59 10.82
N MET A 170 10.83 -18.46 10.31
CA MET A 170 11.40 -17.77 9.15
C MET A 170 12.76 -17.15 9.45
N LYS A 171 12.96 -16.65 10.68
CA LYS A 171 14.28 -16.15 11.13
C LYS A 171 15.31 -17.28 11.20
N SER A 172 14.92 -18.46 11.68
CA SER A 172 15.80 -19.65 11.67
C SER A 172 16.17 -20.03 10.25
N SER A 173 15.19 -20.17 9.36
CA SER A 173 15.41 -20.52 7.95
C SER A 173 16.26 -19.47 7.21
N LEU A 174 16.04 -18.18 7.46
CA LEU A 174 16.86 -17.11 6.89
C LEU A 174 18.32 -17.17 7.39
N GLY A 175 18.53 -17.57 8.64
CA GLY A 175 19.86 -17.80 9.21
C GLY A 175 20.55 -19.03 8.61
N GLU A 176 19.84 -20.15 8.52
CA GLU A 176 20.29 -21.41 7.92
C GLU A 176 20.65 -21.28 6.44
N ASP A 177 19.87 -20.51 5.68
CA ASP A 177 20.14 -20.22 4.26
C ASP A 177 21.33 -19.24 4.07
N GLY A 178 21.96 -18.77 5.15
CA GLY A 178 23.22 -18.03 5.12
C GLY A 178 23.09 -16.52 4.88
N ALA A 179 22.03 -15.89 5.38
CA ALA A 179 21.80 -14.44 5.26
C ALA A 179 22.68 -13.58 6.20
N VAL A 180 23.33 -14.18 7.20
CA VAL A 180 24.07 -13.46 8.26
C VAL A 180 25.25 -12.66 7.70
N GLU A 181 26.05 -13.26 6.84
CA GLU A 181 27.25 -12.62 6.27
C GLU A 181 26.93 -11.48 5.29
N PRO A 182 26.01 -11.64 4.30
CA PRO A 182 25.62 -10.56 3.39
C PRO A 182 24.99 -9.34 4.08
N LEU A 183 24.21 -9.57 5.14
CA LEU A 183 23.59 -8.49 5.91
C LEU A 183 24.62 -7.78 6.81
N GLY A 184 25.58 -8.53 7.37
CA GLY A 184 26.65 -7.99 8.21
C GLY A 184 27.61 -7.04 7.48
N GLN A 185 28.00 -7.36 6.25
CA GLN A 185 28.91 -6.50 5.46
C GLN A 185 28.32 -5.12 5.16
N ARG A 186 26.99 -5.00 5.03
CA ARG A 186 26.32 -3.75 4.68
C ARG A 186 26.08 -2.82 5.87
N ILE A 187 25.89 -3.39 7.07
CA ILE A 187 25.82 -2.60 8.32
C ILE A 187 27.16 -1.89 8.58
N TRP A 188 28.28 -2.51 8.19
CA TRP A 188 29.61 -1.91 8.33
C TRP A 188 29.98 -0.94 7.19
N GLY A 189 29.46 -1.14 5.98
CA GLY A 189 29.76 -0.30 4.81
C GLY A 189 29.05 1.06 4.77
N PHE A 190 28.02 1.29 5.59
CA PHE A 190 27.24 2.54 5.60
C PHE A 190 27.88 3.68 6.42
N TRP A 191 28.92 3.38 7.22
CA TRP A 191 29.64 4.36 8.06
C TRP A 191 31.08 4.60 7.55
N ALA A 192 31.23 5.03 6.29
CA ALA A 192 32.43 5.77 5.86
C ALA A 192 32.22 6.45 4.49
N PRO A 193 32.17 7.80 4.46
CA PRO A 193 32.65 8.54 3.30
C PRO A 193 33.78 9.50 3.71
N GLY A 194 34.97 9.31 3.11
CA GLY A 194 36.08 10.29 3.17
C GLY A 194 37.46 9.66 3.30
N GLN A 195 38.24 9.73 2.21
CA GLN A 195 39.62 9.27 2.12
C GLN A 195 40.54 9.92 3.17
N VAL A 196 41.35 9.11 3.86
CA VAL A 196 42.70 9.51 4.29
C VAL A 196 43.69 8.54 3.69
N THR A 197 44.50 9.08 2.79
CA THR A 197 45.74 8.49 2.31
C THR A 197 46.71 8.37 3.48
N SER A 198 47.22 7.17 3.78
CA SER A 198 48.60 7.04 4.24
C SER A 198 49.12 5.62 4.01
N LYS A 199 50.41 5.59 3.70
CA LYS A 199 51.18 4.51 3.11
C LYS A 199 51.56 3.42 4.14
N THR A 200 51.55 2.17 3.67
CA THR A 200 52.43 1.02 3.98
C THR A 200 53.26 0.93 5.28
N HIS A 201 53.01 -0.20 6.01
CA HIS A 201 53.95 -1.16 6.66
C HIS A 201 54.55 -0.89 8.08
N PRO A 202 55.01 -1.94 8.83
CA PRO A 202 54.50 -3.32 8.99
C PRO A 202 54.52 -3.86 10.46
N LYS A 203 53.88 -5.04 10.64
CA LYS A 203 53.95 -6.05 11.74
C LYS A 203 54.91 -5.79 12.92
N LYS A 204 54.40 -5.91 14.17
CA LYS A 204 55.13 -6.61 15.24
C LYS A 204 54.21 -7.46 16.13
N LYS A 205 54.77 -8.61 16.44
CA LYS A 205 54.28 -9.81 17.11
C LYS A 205 54.65 -9.72 18.60
N ILE A 206 54.09 -10.62 19.42
CA ILE A 206 54.73 -11.26 20.59
C ILE A 206 54.31 -10.84 22.03
N GLN A 207 53.70 -11.85 22.67
CA GLN A 207 53.83 -12.38 24.04
C GLN A 207 53.41 -11.57 25.27
N ARG A 208 52.36 -12.10 25.91
CA ARG A 208 52.16 -12.04 27.36
C ARG A 208 53.17 -12.96 28.06
N ARG A 209 53.91 -12.42 29.04
CA ARG A 209 54.64 -13.18 30.07
C ARG A 209 53.95 -13.00 31.43
N ARG A 210 54.04 -14.10 32.20
CA ARG A 210 53.54 -14.43 33.54
C ARG A 210 54.01 -13.49 34.66
N ALA A 211 53.31 -13.53 35.81
CA ALA A 211 53.82 -13.91 37.16
C ALA A 211 52.78 -13.50 38.24
N THR A 212 52.13 -14.45 38.96
CA THR A 212 52.28 -14.85 40.40
C THR A 212 51.78 -13.80 41.43
N ALA A 213 51.27 -14.10 42.63
CA ALA A 213 50.77 -15.27 43.37
C ALA A 213 50.36 -14.77 44.78
N ALA A 214 49.39 -15.42 45.47
CA ALA A 214 49.21 -15.53 46.94
C ALA A 214 47.87 -16.25 47.22
N GLN A 215 47.81 -17.55 47.58
CA GLN A 215 47.99 -18.22 48.89
C GLN A 215 46.88 -17.98 49.95
N PHE A 216 45.95 -18.95 50.04
CA PHE A 216 45.31 -19.69 51.19
C PHE A 216 44.95 -19.01 52.54
N PRO A 217 44.09 -19.59 53.44
CA PRO A 217 43.38 -20.90 53.44
C PRO A 217 41.88 -20.88 53.88
N ALA A 218 41.26 -22.08 53.89
CA ALA A 218 39.88 -22.40 54.32
C ALA A 218 39.74 -22.78 55.81
N PRO A 219 38.51 -22.84 56.37
CA PRO A 219 38.15 -23.73 57.48
C PRO A 219 36.97 -24.70 57.16
N PRO A 220 36.68 -25.71 58.04
CA PRO A 220 36.33 -27.07 57.61
C PRO A 220 34.86 -27.51 57.74
N LEU A 221 34.61 -28.71 57.19
CA LEU A 221 33.41 -29.56 57.24
C LEU A 221 32.90 -29.88 58.67
N ARG A 222 31.57 -29.97 58.80
CA ARG A 222 30.86 -30.80 59.81
C ARG A 222 29.78 -31.64 59.12
N ALA A 223 29.68 -32.90 59.53
CA ALA A 223 28.68 -33.89 59.11
C ALA A 223 27.83 -34.33 60.36
N PRO A 224 26.99 -35.39 60.33
CA PRO A 224 25.53 -35.30 60.10
C PRO A 224 24.69 -36.01 61.20
N THR A 225 23.38 -35.75 61.25
CA THR A 225 22.37 -36.52 62.03
C THR A 225 20.96 -36.19 61.46
N SER A 226 19.93 -37.02 61.34
CA SER A 226 19.64 -38.46 61.43
C SER A 226 18.10 -38.61 61.35
N GLY A 227 17.54 -39.68 60.75
CA GLY A 227 16.15 -40.14 60.95
C GLY A 227 15.23 -40.07 59.71
N ASP A 228 15.20 -41.03 58.77
CA ASP A 228 14.51 -42.36 58.73
C ASP A 228 13.10 -42.28 58.04
N PRO A 229 12.43 -43.38 57.61
CA PRO A 229 12.52 -43.94 56.25
C PRO A 229 11.15 -44.13 55.55
N GLY A 230 11.13 -44.40 54.23
CA GLY A 230 9.89 -44.86 53.60
C GLY A 230 9.85 -44.94 52.06
N HIS A 231 10.16 -46.12 51.53
CA HIS A 231 9.68 -46.70 50.27
C HIS A 231 10.29 -46.32 48.88
N ARG A 232 11.11 -47.29 48.45
CA ARG A 232 11.10 -48.03 47.16
C ARG A 232 11.42 -47.27 45.85
N ARG A 233 12.66 -47.54 45.42
CA ARG A 233 13.21 -47.41 44.07
C ARG A 233 12.46 -48.27 43.05
N VAL A 234 12.21 -47.71 41.87
CA VAL A 234 12.52 -48.35 40.58
C VAL A 234 13.13 -47.26 39.67
N ALA A 235 14.32 -47.52 39.13
CA ALA A 235 15.07 -46.62 38.26
C ALA A 235 14.42 -46.49 36.87
N PRO A 236 14.75 -45.42 36.11
CA PRO A 236 15.64 -45.67 34.98
C PRO A 236 16.74 -44.60 34.79
N THR A 237 17.91 -45.14 34.50
CA THR A 237 19.00 -44.67 33.64
C THR A 237 18.98 -43.22 33.15
N ALA A 238 20.00 -42.47 33.58
CA ALA A 238 20.39 -41.18 33.03
C ALA A 238 21.06 -41.33 31.66
N ILE A 239 20.71 -40.45 30.72
CA ILE A 239 21.68 -39.85 29.78
C ILE A 239 21.48 -38.33 29.86
N GLN A 240 22.48 -37.67 30.44
CA GLN A 240 22.65 -36.22 30.45
C GLN A 240 22.94 -35.70 29.04
N LEU A 241 22.35 -34.57 28.68
CA LEU A 241 23.02 -33.58 27.84
C LEU A 241 22.63 -32.19 28.35
N ALA A 242 23.58 -31.60 29.08
CA ALA A 242 23.53 -30.23 29.56
C ALA A 242 23.77 -29.26 28.41
N SER A 243 22.80 -28.38 28.12
CA SER A 243 23.03 -27.17 27.31
C SER A 243 22.79 -25.93 28.18
N LYS A 244 23.88 -25.19 28.35
CA LYS A 244 24.19 -24.09 29.29
C LYS A 244 23.20 -22.89 29.26
N PRO A 245 22.95 -22.22 30.40
CA PRO A 245 22.09 -21.02 30.51
C PRO A 245 22.80 -19.71 30.10
N THR A 246 23.95 -19.78 29.41
CA THR A 246 24.75 -18.59 29.06
C THR A 246 24.25 -17.83 27.83
N PHE A 247 23.44 -18.45 26.96
CA PHE A 247 22.92 -17.79 25.75
C PHE A 247 21.76 -16.82 26.01
N HIS A 248 20.90 -17.10 27.00
CA HIS A 248 19.80 -16.20 27.33
C HIS A 248 20.28 -14.89 27.96
N ILE A 249 21.33 -14.94 28.78
CA ILE A 249 21.88 -13.73 29.40
C ILE A 249 22.55 -12.84 28.35
N HIS A 250 23.29 -13.40 27.38
CA HIS A 250 23.90 -12.62 26.31
C HIS A 250 22.87 -12.07 25.33
N ALA A 251 21.79 -12.80 25.01
CA ALA A 251 20.71 -12.30 24.17
C ALA A 251 19.92 -11.17 24.85
N ILE A 252 19.68 -11.28 26.15
CA ILE A 252 19.00 -10.24 26.94
C ILE A 252 19.90 -9.01 27.12
N LEU A 253 21.20 -9.19 27.40
CA LEU A 253 22.16 -8.08 27.45
C LEU A 253 22.34 -7.42 26.08
N LEU A 254 22.37 -8.18 24.98
CA LEU A 254 22.46 -7.62 23.63
C LEU A 254 21.17 -6.85 23.27
N ARG A 255 20.01 -7.31 23.72
CA ARG A 255 18.70 -6.63 23.53
C ARG A 255 18.58 -5.38 24.40
N LEU A 256 19.10 -5.39 25.63
CA LEU A 256 19.20 -4.23 26.52
C LEU A 256 20.23 -3.21 26.02
N LEU A 257 21.38 -3.67 25.50
CA LEU A 257 22.39 -2.81 24.90
C LEU A 257 21.88 -2.20 23.58
N LEU A 258 21.14 -2.96 22.76
CA LEU A 258 20.44 -2.42 21.58
C LEU A 258 19.36 -1.41 21.98
N LEU A 259 18.58 -1.66 23.04
CA LEU A 259 17.56 -0.71 23.54
C LEU A 259 18.20 0.54 24.15
N LEU A 260 19.37 0.44 24.78
CA LEU A 260 20.12 1.59 25.30
C LEU A 260 20.85 2.38 24.20
N LEU A 261 21.34 1.71 23.16
CA LEU A 261 21.94 2.36 21.97
C LEU A 261 20.88 2.97 21.03
N LEU A 262 19.68 2.36 20.94
CA LEU A 262 18.53 2.95 20.24
C LEU A 262 17.84 4.05 21.08
N GLY A 263 17.92 3.95 22.41
CA GLY A 263 17.42 4.97 23.35
C GLY A 263 18.30 6.21 23.45
N SER A 264 19.54 6.17 22.96
CA SER A 264 20.47 7.31 22.94
C SER A 264 20.60 7.99 21.57
N LEU A 265 19.87 7.51 20.56
CA LEU A 265 19.64 8.21 19.27
C LEU A 265 18.20 8.72 19.11
N ALA A 266 17.37 8.57 20.15
CA ALA A 266 16.01 9.10 20.21
C ALA A 266 15.94 10.31 21.16
N MET A 267 16.65 11.39 20.82
CA MET A 267 16.31 12.77 21.22
C MET A 267 16.73 13.75 20.11
N ALA A 268 16.60 13.35 18.84
CA ALA A 268 16.20 14.33 17.84
C ALA A 268 14.68 14.41 17.99
N ALA A 269 14.21 15.50 18.60
CA ALA A 269 12.80 15.87 18.55
C ALA A 269 12.27 15.61 17.12
N PRO A 270 10.99 15.21 16.95
CA PRO A 270 10.39 15.26 15.62
C PRO A 270 10.72 16.64 15.03
N PRO A 271 11.04 16.77 13.72
CA PRO A 271 11.23 18.08 13.15
C PRO A 271 10.03 18.90 13.62
N GLN A 272 10.30 19.89 14.47
CA GLN A 272 9.30 20.87 14.84
C GLN A 272 8.66 21.26 13.51
N PRO A 273 7.32 21.33 13.41
CA PRO A 273 6.73 21.88 12.20
C PRO A 273 7.53 23.14 11.92
N VAL A 274 8.23 23.16 10.77
CA VAL A 274 8.97 24.34 10.34
C VAL A 274 7.96 25.45 10.57
N PRO A 275 8.24 26.43 11.47
CA PRO A 275 7.26 27.46 11.73
C PRO A 275 6.89 27.97 10.35
N ALA A 276 5.60 27.87 10.02
CA ALA A 276 5.09 28.37 8.75
C ALA A 276 5.78 29.71 8.55
N PRO A 277 6.49 29.93 7.42
CA PRO A 277 7.30 31.11 7.23
C PRO A 277 6.46 32.28 7.71
N ALA A 278 6.97 32.98 8.73
CA ALA A 278 6.23 33.93 9.56
C ALA A 278 5.20 34.60 8.67
N ALA A 279 3.92 34.30 8.90
CA ALA A 279 2.83 34.60 7.98
C ALA A 279 3.10 36.00 7.43
N ALA A 280 3.50 36.05 6.15
CA ALA A 280 3.63 37.31 5.46
C ALA A 280 2.32 38.02 5.76
N SER A 281 2.41 39.21 6.37
CA SER A 281 1.26 40.05 6.71
C SER A 281 0.23 39.88 5.61
N PRO A 282 -0.99 39.37 5.91
CA PRO A 282 -1.88 38.89 4.86
C PRO A 282 -2.09 40.04 3.91
N GLU A 283 -1.58 39.93 2.69
CA GLU A 283 -1.96 40.85 1.64
C GLU A 283 -3.47 40.74 1.54
N VAL A 284 -4.15 41.80 1.94
CA VAL A 284 -5.61 41.86 1.86
C VAL A 284 -5.95 41.91 0.39
N PHE A 285 -6.25 40.77 -0.20
CA PHE A 285 -6.72 40.67 -1.58
C PHE A 285 -8.23 40.45 -1.61
N ARG A 286 -8.81 40.83 -2.74
CA ARG A 286 -10.24 40.78 -2.99
C ARG A 286 -10.59 39.46 -3.66
N LEU A 287 -11.43 38.66 -3.01
CA LEU A 287 -11.84 37.34 -3.47
C LEU A 287 -13.25 37.40 -4.08
N GLY A 288 -13.38 37.09 -5.37
CA GLY A 288 -14.65 37.05 -6.07
C GLY A 288 -15.12 35.62 -6.32
N PHE A 289 -16.41 35.36 -6.16
CA PHE A 289 -17.03 34.09 -6.55
C PHE A 289 -17.98 34.29 -7.73
N ILE A 290 -17.73 33.55 -8.81
CA ILE A 290 -18.64 33.43 -9.94
C ILE A 290 -19.37 32.10 -9.81
N GLY A 291 -20.62 32.18 -9.36
CA GLY A 291 -21.46 31.03 -9.04
C GLY A 291 -21.53 30.73 -7.54
N PRO A 292 -22.40 31.41 -6.77
CA PRO A 292 -22.52 31.24 -5.31
C PRO A 292 -23.23 29.94 -4.90
N GLY A 293 -22.66 28.79 -5.27
CA GLY A 293 -23.13 27.47 -4.83
C GLY A 293 -22.65 27.11 -3.41
N ASN A 294 -23.01 25.91 -2.94
CA ASN A 294 -22.65 25.44 -1.59
C ASN A 294 -21.13 25.35 -1.37
N LEU A 295 -20.39 24.97 -2.41
CA LEU A 295 -18.94 24.86 -2.34
C LEU A 295 -18.26 26.24 -2.27
N ALA A 296 -18.77 27.20 -3.05
CA ALA A 296 -18.35 28.60 -2.95
C ALA A 296 -18.60 29.18 -1.56
N GLU A 297 -19.77 28.91 -0.99
CA GLU A 297 -20.09 29.33 0.39
C GLU A 297 -19.18 28.67 1.42
N SER A 298 -18.87 27.37 1.25
CA SER A 298 -17.97 26.65 2.16
C SER A 298 -16.57 27.29 2.16
N ILE A 299 -16.04 27.60 0.97
CA ILE A 299 -14.76 28.32 0.83
C ILE A 299 -14.86 29.70 1.47
N ALA A 300 -15.88 30.48 1.11
CA ALA A 300 -16.10 31.84 1.61
C ALA A 300 -16.18 31.88 3.14
N ARG A 301 -16.94 30.97 3.75
CA ARG A 301 -17.08 30.84 5.21
C ARG A 301 -15.77 30.45 5.88
N GLY A 302 -15.00 29.53 5.28
CA GLY A 302 -13.70 29.13 5.79
C GLY A 302 -12.69 30.29 5.83
N VAL A 303 -12.73 31.18 4.84
CA VAL A 303 -11.77 32.30 4.72
C VAL A 303 -12.28 33.62 5.29
N ALA A 304 -13.57 33.74 5.64
CA ALA A 304 -14.17 34.96 6.18
C ALA A 304 -13.46 35.46 7.46
N ALA A 305 -12.96 34.54 8.29
CA ALA A 305 -12.20 34.90 9.50
C ALA A 305 -10.80 35.48 9.19
N SER A 306 -10.29 35.31 7.97
CA SER A 306 -8.93 35.72 7.56
C SER A 306 -8.87 37.14 6.94
N ALA A 307 -9.88 37.98 7.22
CA ALA A 307 -9.99 39.37 6.75
C ALA A 307 -10.04 39.56 5.21
N THR A 308 -10.37 38.50 4.46
CA THR A 308 -10.53 38.57 3.01
C THR A 308 -11.81 39.32 2.65
N ALA A 309 -11.71 40.35 1.81
CA ALA A 309 -12.89 41.03 1.29
C ALA A 309 -13.54 40.16 0.20
N ILE A 310 -14.73 39.60 0.46
CA ILE A 310 -15.41 38.64 -0.41
C ILE A 310 -16.46 39.34 -1.27
N ARG A 311 -16.54 39.00 -2.57
CA ARG A 311 -17.60 39.46 -3.49
C ARG A 311 -18.31 38.29 -4.16
N THR A 312 -19.60 38.46 -4.42
CA THR A 312 -20.36 37.52 -5.25
C THR A 312 -21.59 38.19 -5.87
N ALA A 313 -22.09 37.65 -6.98
CA ALA A 313 -23.32 38.09 -7.62
C ALA A 313 -24.32 36.91 -7.76
N PRO A 314 -25.29 36.75 -6.85
CA PRO A 314 -26.28 35.66 -6.87
C PRO A 314 -27.46 35.91 -7.83
N HIS A 315 -27.24 36.54 -8.99
CA HIS A 315 -28.33 37.01 -9.88
C HIS A 315 -29.35 35.91 -10.25
N ARG A 316 -28.91 34.69 -10.58
CA ARG A 316 -29.82 33.59 -10.96
C ARG A 316 -30.46 32.86 -9.77
N ARG A 317 -30.01 33.17 -8.55
CA ARG A 317 -30.38 32.50 -7.30
C ARG A 317 -30.35 33.50 -6.14
N PRO A 318 -31.24 34.50 -6.14
CA PRO A 318 -31.22 35.58 -5.14
C PRO A 318 -31.34 35.06 -3.70
N GLU A 319 -31.93 33.88 -3.50
CA GLU A 319 -32.00 33.19 -2.20
C GLU A 319 -30.61 32.89 -1.59
N ARG A 320 -29.54 32.91 -2.39
CA ARG A 320 -28.16 32.70 -1.93
C ARG A 320 -27.51 33.98 -1.39
N ALA A 321 -28.11 35.15 -1.60
CA ALA A 321 -27.54 36.41 -1.13
C ALA A 321 -27.35 36.43 0.39
N GLU A 322 -28.35 35.97 1.15
CA GLU A 322 -28.32 35.95 2.61
C GLU A 322 -27.19 35.05 3.17
N ALA A 323 -26.96 33.90 2.54
CA ALA A 323 -25.89 32.99 2.94
C ALA A 323 -24.49 33.60 2.82
N PHE A 324 -24.29 34.50 1.84
CA PHE A 324 -23.03 35.21 1.63
C PHE A 324 -22.96 36.53 2.41
N SER A 325 -24.06 37.28 2.52
CA SER A 325 -24.06 38.53 3.30
C SER A 325 -23.87 38.26 4.80
N SER A 326 -24.43 37.16 5.33
CA SER A 326 -24.24 36.75 6.73
C SER A 326 -22.80 36.41 7.12
N ILE A 327 -21.92 36.16 6.13
CA ILE A 327 -20.47 35.97 6.33
C ILE A 327 -19.65 37.22 5.96
N GLY A 328 -20.30 38.36 5.73
CA GLY A 328 -19.65 39.64 5.42
C GLY A 328 -19.27 39.83 3.95
N ALA A 329 -19.80 39.03 3.03
CA ALA A 329 -19.54 39.23 1.60
C ALA A 329 -20.33 40.43 1.04
N HIS A 330 -19.69 41.18 0.14
CA HIS A 330 -20.33 42.22 -0.64
C HIS A 330 -21.12 41.58 -1.79
N ILE A 331 -22.44 41.78 -1.77
CA ILE A 331 -23.34 41.26 -2.79
C ILE A 331 -23.44 42.28 -3.93
N LEU A 332 -23.01 41.87 -5.12
CA LEU A 332 -23.01 42.68 -6.34
C LEU A 332 -24.14 42.23 -7.29
N GLU A 333 -24.47 43.07 -8.26
CA GLU A 333 -25.58 42.82 -9.19
C GLU A 333 -25.17 41.90 -10.34
N THR A 334 -23.92 42.01 -10.80
CA THR A 334 -23.44 41.31 -11.99
C THR A 334 -22.10 40.61 -11.77
N ASN A 335 -21.86 39.53 -12.54
CA ASN A 335 -20.56 38.86 -12.57
C ASN A 335 -19.44 39.80 -13.04
N ALA A 336 -19.75 40.76 -13.92
CA ALA A 336 -18.80 41.77 -14.38
C ALA A 336 -18.26 42.64 -13.24
N GLN A 337 -19.15 43.12 -12.35
CA GLN A 337 -18.74 43.85 -11.15
C GLN A 337 -17.89 42.99 -10.20
N VAL A 338 -18.22 41.70 -10.05
CA VAL A 338 -17.41 40.78 -9.24
C VAL A 338 -16.00 40.65 -9.82
N VAL A 339 -15.86 40.49 -11.15
CA VAL A 339 -14.56 40.40 -11.81
C VAL A 339 -13.76 41.69 -11.62
N ASP A 340 -14.40 42.86 -11.81
CA ASP A 340 -13.74 44.16 -11.69
C ASP A 340 -13.18 44.40 -10.28
N ASP A 341 -14.00 44.16 -9.25
CA ASP A 341 -13.65 44.39 -7.84
C ASP A 341 -12.90 43.20 -7.18
N SER A 342 -12.37 42.24 -7.95
CA SER A 342 -11.63 41.10 -7.40
C SER A 342 -10.24 40.93 -8.00
N ASP A 343 -9.31 40.48 -7.16
CA ASP A 343 -7.93 40.15 -7.54
C ASP A 343 -7.78 38.63 -7.78
N VAL A 344 -8.51 37.82 -7.00
CA VAL A 344 -8.63 36.36 -7.17
C VAL A 344 -10.09 36.02 -7.45
N ILE A 345 -10.35 35.30 -8.54
CA ILE A 345 -11.72 34.97 -8.98
C ILE A 345 -11.90 33.46 -9.00
N VAL A 346 -12.80 32.96 -8.17
CA VAL A 346 -13.18 31.55 -8.10
C VAL A 346 -14.39 31.30 -8.98
N ILE A 347 -14.20 30.47 -10.01
CA ILE A 347 -15.24 29.99 -10.92
C ILE A 347 -15.82 28.72 -10.34
N SER A 348 -17.01 28.84 -9.76
CA SER A 348 -17.72 27.82 -8.99
C SER A 348 -19.11 27.52 -9.55
N VAL A 349 -19.32 27.82 -10.82
CA VAL A 349 -20.51 27.42 -11.57
C VAL A 349 -20.48 25.94 -11.95
N LYS A 350 -21.63 25.37 -12.32
CA LYS A 350 -21.69 23.98 -12.79
C LYS A 350 -20.85 23.79 -14.07
N PRO A 351 -20.22 22.61 -14.29
CA PRO A 351 -19.35 22.38 -15.45
C PRO A 351 -19.97 22.77 -16.80
N GLN A 352 -21.27 22.49 -16.99
CA GLN A 352 -21.98 22.74 -18.25
C GLN A 352 -22.08 24.23 -18.63
N ILE A 353 -21.93 25.14 -17.66
CA ILE A 353 -22.07 26.59 -17.88
C ILE A 353 -20.73 27.34 -17.78
N VAL A 354 -19.63 26.66 -17.46
CA VAL A 354 -18.30 27.28 -17.32
C VAL A 354 -17.88 27.99 -18.61
N ARG A 355 -18.02 27.32 -19.76
CA ARG A 355 -17.66 27.89 -21.06
C ARG A 355 -18.41 29.20 -21.35
N GLN A 356 -19.72 29.19 -21.18
CA GLN A 356 -20.55 30.38 -21.41
C GLN A 356 -20.09 31.55 -20.55
N VAL A 357 -19.89 31.30 -19.26
CA VAL A 357 -19.47 32.31 -18.28
C VAL A 357 -18.08 32.86 -18.59
N LEU A 358 -17.12 32.00 -18.93
CA LEU A 358 -15.76 32.43 -19.27
C LEU A 358 -15.72 33.26 -20.55
N VAL A 359 -16.48 32.88 -21.58
CA VAL A 359 -16.56 33.64 -22.84
C VAL A 359 -17.22 35.01 -22.62
N GLU A 360 -18.26 35.09 -21.78
CA GLU A 360 -18.92 36.35 -21.42
C GLU A 360 -17.98 37.29 -20.66
N LEU A 361 -17.20 36.76 -19.72
CA LEU A 361 -16.30 37.54 -18.87
C LEU A 361 -14.95 37.87 -19.52
N LYS A 362 -14.57 37.18 -20.60
CA LYS A 362 -13.29 37.33 -21.31
C LYS A 362 -12.82 38.78 -21.50
N PRO A 363 -13.65 39.75 -21.90
CA PRO A 363 -13.21 41.14 -22.08
C PRO A 363 -12.74 41.85 -20.79
N LEU A 364 -13.11 41.32 -19.62
CA LEU A 364 -12.85 41.91 -18.29
C LEU A 364 -11.68 41.23 -17.56
N LEU A 365 -11.13 40.15 -18.11
CA LEU A 365 -10.08 39.34 -17.50
C LEU A 365 -8.70 39.91 -17.83
N SER A 366 -8.18 40.80 -16.98
CA SER A 366 -6.80 41.28 -17.10
C SER A 366 -5.79 40.24 -16.62
N GLU A 367 -4.58 40.26 -17.17
CA GLU A 367 -3.45 39.36 -16.83
C GLU A 367 -3.05 39.43 -15.33
N GLU A 368 -3.41 40.52 -14.65
CA GLU A 368 -3.15 40.72 -13.21
C GLU A 368 -4.04 39.84 -12.32
N LYS A 369 -5.22 39.43 -12.80
CA LYS A 369 -6.19 38.66 -12.03
C LYS A 369 -5.83 37.19 -12.00
N LEU A 370 -5.92 36.56 -10.83
CA LEU A 370 -5.74 35.11 -10.69
C LEU A 370 -7.09 34.41 -10.83
N LEU A 371 -7.20 33.50 -11.80
CA LEU A 371 -8.40 32.68 -11.96
C LEU A 371 -8.24 31.33 -11.28
N VAL A 372 -9.27 30.92 -10.55
CA VAL A 372 -9.33 29.63 -9.87
C VAL A 372 -10.59 28.90 -10.31
N SER A 373 -10.48 27.70 -10.87
CA SER A 373 -11.66 26.89 -11.23
C SER A 373 -11.81 25.72 -10.28
N ILE A 374 -13.04 25.53 -9.78
CA ILE A 374 -13.44 24.34 -9.03
C ILE A 374 -14.41 23.44 -9.80
N ALA A 375 -14.53 23.66 -11.11
CA ALA A 375 -15.41 22.88 -11.95
C ALA A 375 -14.84 21.49 -12.21
N ALA A 376 -15.62 20.46 -11.87
CA ALA A 376 -15.28 19.08 -12.15
C ALA A 376 -15.24 18.82 -13.67
N GLY A 377 -14.26 18.02 -14.11
CA GLY A 377 -14.16 17.54 -15.50
C GLY A 377 -13.74 18.56 -16.56
N ILE A 378 -13.48 19.83 -16.22
CA ILE A 378 -13.00 20.83 -17.19
C ILE A 378 -11.46 20.91 -17.14
N LYS A 379 -10.80 20.77 -18.29
CA LYS A 379 -9.32 20.79 -18.38
C LYS A 379 -8.77 22.21 -18.34
N MET A 380 -7.51 22.35 -17.93
CA MET A 380 -6.78 23.61 -17.91
C MET A 380 -6.73 24.26 -19.29
N GLU A 381 -6.47 23.46 -20.33
CA GLU A 381 -6.46 23.91 -21.72
C GLU A 381 -7.81 24.56 -22.13
N ASP A 382 -8.93 23.94 -21.77
CA ASP A 382 -10.26 24.47 -22.04
C ASP A 382 -10.52 25.77 -21.27
N LEU A 383 -10.15 25.81 -19.99
CA LEU A 383 -10.28 27.00 -19.14
C LEU A 383 -9.49 28.18 -19.72
N GLN A 384 -8.23 27.96 -20.10
CA GLN A 384 -7.37 28.98 -20.69
C GLN A 384 -7.87 29.38 -22.09
N GLY A 385 -8.32 28.43 -22.91
CA GLY A 385 -8.84 28.71 -24.25
C GLY A 385 -10.13 29.53 -24.23
N TRP A 386 -11.10 29.19 -23.37
CA TRP A 386 -12.37 29.90 -23.27
C TRP A 386 -12.23 31.29 -22.66
N SER A 387 -11.40 31.42 -21.62
CA SER A 387 -11.14 32.71 -20.97
C SER A 387 -10.18 33.61 -21.76
N GLY A 388 -9.31 33.04 -22.59
CA GLY A 388 -8.17 33.76 -23.17
C GLY A 388 -7.12 34.19 -22.14
N HIS A 389 -7.15 33.61 -20.93
CA HIS A 389 -6.32 33.99 -19.79
C HIS A 389 -5.44 32.83 -19.35
N ARG A 390 -4.15 33.07 -19.08
CA ARG A 390 -3.19 31.98 -18.80
C ARG A 390 -2.81 31.82 -17.34
N ARG A 391 -3.07 32.82 -16.48
CA ARG A 391 -2.77 32.79 -15.04
C ARG A 391 -3.93 32.16 -14.27
N PHE A 392 -3.89 30.83 -14.22
CA PHE A 392 -5.02 30.00 -13.78
C PHE A 392 -4.56 28.92 -12.79
N ILE A 393 -5.37 28.60 -11.78
CA ILE A 393 -5.21 27.41 -10.93
C ILE A 393 -6.49 26.59 -10.97
N ARG A 394 -6.38 25.30 -11.22
CA ARG A 394 -7.53 24.37 -11.14
C ARG A 394 -7.45 23.68 -9.79
N VAL A 395 -8.57 23.63 -9.07
CA VAL A 395 -8.68 22.95 -7.77
C VAL A 395 -9.86 21.99 -7.81
N MET A 396 -9.67 20.76 -7.35
CA MET A 396 -10.74 19.78 -7.18
C MET A 396 -10.95 19.52 -5.68
N PRO A 397 -11.81 20.31 -5.00
CA PRO A 397 -12.23 20.03 -3.63
C PRO A 397 -13.37 18.98 -3.60
N ASN A 398 -13.91 18.71 -2.42
CA ASN A 398 -15.07 17.83 -2.24
C ASN A 398 -16.05 18.34 -1.17
N THR A 399 -17.19 17.66 -1.04
CA THR A 399 -18.33 18.06 -0.19
C THR A 399 -18.02 18.23 1.30
N PRO A 400 -17.13 17.44 1.93
CA PRO A 400 -16.69 17.67 3.32
C PRO A 400 -16.08 19.05 3.62
N SER A 401 -15.86 19.90 2.61
CA SER A 401 -15.55 21.33 2.79
C SER A 401 -16.54 22.07 3.69
N ALA A 402 -17.82 21.68 3.69
CA ALA A 402 -18.85 22.29 4.55
C ALA A 402 -18.56 22.15 6.06
N VAL A 403 -17.71 21.19 6.45
CA VAL A 403 -17.28 20.94 7.83
C VAL A 403 -15.76 21.11 8.01
N GLY A 404 -15.09 21.81 7.08
CA GLY A 404 -13.65 22.07 7.16
C GLY A 404 -12.77 20.84 6.99
N GLN A 405 -13.27 19.76 6.37
CA GLN A 405 -12.55 18.51 6.16
C GLN A 405 -12.43 18.13 4.68
N ALA A 406 -12.34 19.14 3.80
CA ALA A 406 -12.14 18.91 2.37
C ALA A 406 -10.84 18.16 2.10
N ALA A 407 -10.87 17.32 1.06
CA ALA A 407 -9.68 16.84 0.39
C ALA A 407 -9.59 17.50 -0.99
N SER A 408 -8.67 18.45 -1.14
CA SER A 408 -8.51 19.25 -2.34
C SER A 408 -7.21 18.93 -3.05
N VAL A 409 -7.24 18.83 -4.37
CA VAL A 409 -6.03 18.73 -5.20
C VAL A 409 -6.00 19.89 -6.17
N MET A 410 -4.85 20.54 -6.34
CA MET A 410 -4.68 21.64 -7.28
C MET A 410 -3.57 21.39 -8.31
N CYS A 411 -3.71 22.01 -9.47
CA CYS A 411 -2.69 22.10 -10.49
C CYS A 411 -2.62 23.52 -11.05
N LEU A 412 -1.43 23.92 -11.47
CA LEU A 412 -1.13 25.26 -11.94
C LEU A 412 -1.27 25.32 -13.46
N GLY A 413 -1.83 26.41 -13.94
CA GLY A 413 -1.76 26.82 -15.34
C GLY A 413 -0.40 27.44 -15.65
N GLU A 414 -0.16 27.66 -16.93
CA GLU A 414 1.18 28.00 -17.44
C GLU A 414 1.78 29.29 -16.87
N MET A 415 0.95 30.30 -16.62
CA MET A 415 1.40 31.59 -16.08
C MET A 415 1.12 31.73 -14.58
N ALA A 416 0.66 30.68 -13.90
CA ALA A 416 0.46 30.71 -12.46
C ALA A 416 1.81 30.58 -11.74
N THR A 417 2.04 31.49 -10.80
CA THR A 417 3.29 31.57 -10.05
C THR A 417 3.24 30.76 -8.75
N GLU A 418 4.40 30.51 -8.12
CA GLU A 418 4.46 29.90 -6.79
C GLU A 418 3.73 30.74 -5.73
N ASN A 419 3.73 32.07 -5.88
CA ASN A 419 2.95 32.95 -5.01
C ASN A 419 1.44 32.73 -5.19
N ASP A 420 0.98 32.53 -6.42
CA ASP A 420 -0.42 32.18 -6.69
C ASP A 420 -0.78 30.83 -6.07
N GLU A 421 0.10 29.84 -6.20
CA GLU A 421 -0.07 28.53 -5.57
C GLU A 421 -0.21 28.66 -4.05
N ASN A 422 0.65 29.44 -3.40
CA ASN A 422 0.61 29.64 -1.95
C ASN A 422 -0.66 30.38 -1.51
N ARG A 423 -1.10 31.38 -2.27
CA ARG A 423 -2.37 32.09 -2.04
C ARG A 423 -3.55 31.13 -2.11
N VAL A 424 -3.66 30.33 -3.18
CA VAL A 424 -4.74 29.35 -3.35
C VAL A 424 -4.65 28.24 -2.32
N ARG A 425 -3.45 27.75 -2.00
CA ARG A 425 -3.24 26.77 -0.93
C ARG A 425 -3.78 27.29 0.40
N SER A 426 -3.50 28.54 0.75
CA SER A 426 -4.01 29.17 1.98
C SER A 426 -5.55 29.17 1.99
N LEU A 427 -6.16 29.62 0.90
CA LEU A 427 -7.62 29.66 0.75
C LEU A 427 -8.27 28.29 0.97
N PHE A 428 -7.76 27.25 0.31
CA PHE A 428 -8.35 25.91 0.40
C PHE A 428 -7.93 25.13 1.65
N SER A 429 -6.85 25.54 2.33
CA SER A 429 -6.46 24.96 3.63
C SER A 429 -7.41 25.38 4.75
N ALA A 430 -8.11 26.51 4.60
CA ALA A 430 -9.14 26.94 5.55
C ALA A 430 -10.36 25.98 5.60
N ILE A 431 -10.55 25.17 4.55
CA ILE A 431 -11.66 24.23 4.45
C ILE A 431 -11.22 22.76 4.43
N GLY A 432 -9.94 22.47 4.61
CA GLY A 432 -9.44 21.09 4.62
C GLY A 432 -7.96 20.97 4.26
N LYS A 433 -7.58 19.85 3.66
CA LYS A 433 -6.20 19.58 3.20
C LYS A 433 -6.07 19.77 1.69
N VAL A 434 -4.91 20.30 1.28
CA VAL A 434 -4.60 20.61 -0.12
C VAL A 434 -3.33 19.92 -0.56
N TRP A 435 -3.38 19.22 -1.70
CA TRP A 435 -2.23 18.64 -2.37
C TRP A 435 -2.03 19.27 -3.75
N THR A 436 -0.80 19.24 -4.26
CA THR A 436 -0.50 19.60 -5.65
C THR A 436 -0.26 18.32 -6.44
N ALA A 437 -0.82 18.23 -7.64
CA ALA A 437 -0.61 17.09 -8.53
C ALA A 437 -0.63 17.54 -10.00
N GLU A 438 -0.07 16.72 -10.88
CA GLU A 438 -0.24 16.92 -12.33
C GLU A 438 -1.71 16.79 -12.74
N GLU A 439 -2.12 17.58 -13.73
CA GLU A 439 -3.52 17.59 -14.19
C GLU A 439 -4.03 16.20 -14.63
N LYS A 440 -3.15 15.36 -15.20
CA LYS A 440 -3.51 14.01 -15.67
C LYS A 440 -4.12 13.11 -14.59
N TYR A 441 -3.92 13.44 -13.31
CA TYR A 441 -4.49 12.69 -12.19
C TYR A 441 -5.89 13.16 -11.78
N PHE A 442 -6.40 14.29 -12.28
CA PHE A 442 -7.64 14.91 -11.78
C PHE A 442 -8.89 14.03 -11.96
N ASP A 443 -8.96 13.20 -13.00
CA ASP A 443 -10.06 12.25 -13.15
C ASP A 443 -10.03 11.18 -12.05
N ALA A 444 -8.83 10.71 -11.70
CA ALA A 444 -8.65 9.73 -10.63
C ALA A 444 -8.89 10.34 -9.25
N VAL A 445 -8.45 11.60 -9.05
CA VAL A 445 -8.80 12.39 -7.85
C VAL A 445 -10.32 12.51 -7.73
N THR A 446 -11.02 12.80 -8.84
CA THR A 446 -12.49 12.88 -8.85
C THR A 446 -13.12 11.55 -8.44
N GLY A 447 -12.67 10.44 -9.01
CA GLY A 447 -13.17 9.11 -8.65
C GLY A 447 -12.86 8.70 -7.21
N LEU A 448 -11.80 9.24 -6.61
CA LEU A 448 -11.39 8.94 -5.24
C LEU A 448 -11.94 9.92 -4.20
N SER A 449 -11.49 11.18 -4.20
CA SER A 449 -11.89 12.17 -3.18
C SER A 449 -13.16 12.92 -3.54
N GLY A 450 -13.47 13.11 -4.83
CA GLY A 450 -14.70 13.74 -5.28
C GLY A 450 -15.93 12.89 -4.99
N SER A 451 -15.91 11.63 -5.46
CA SER A 451 -16.99 10.66 -5.26
C SER A 451 -16.90 9.88 -3.94
N GLY A 452 -15.70 9.80 -3.34
CA GLY A 452 -15.42 9.08 -2.10
C GLY A 452 -16.38 9.28 -0.94
N PRO A 453 -16.81 10.52 -0.63
CA PRO A 453 -17.76 10.77 0.46
C PRO A 453 -19.03 9.92 0.36
N ALA A 454 -19.56 9.71 -0.85
CA ALA A 454 -20.76 8.89 -1.05
C ALA A 454 -20.51 7.41 -0.70
N TYR A 455 -19.31 6.88 -1.00
CA TYR A 455 -18.95 5.50 -0.65
C TYR A 455 -18.87 5.33 0.86
N ILE A 456 -18.37 6.34 1.55
CA ILE A 456 -18.25 6.34 3.01
C ILE A 456 -19.61 6.52 3.69
N PHE A 457 -20.52 7.33 3.13
CA PHE A 457 -21.90 7.41 3.64
C PHE A 457 -22.61 6.07 3.57
N LEU A 458 -22.47 5.36 2.45
CA LEU A 458 -23.01 4.00 2.30
C LEU A 458 -22.41 3.03 3.33
N ALA A 459 -21.11 3.14 3.60
CA ALA A 459 -20.45 2.32 4.62
C ALA A 459 -20.95 2.64 6.04
N ILE A 460 -21.13 3.92 6.38
CA ILE A 460 -21.66 4.35 7.69
C ILE A 460 -23.08 3.84 7.87
N GLU A 461 -23.93 3.97 6.86
CA GLU A 461 -25.31 3.46 6.87
C GLU A 461 -25.35 1.94 7.06
N ALA A 462 -24.56 1.19 6.27
CA ALA A 462 -24.49 -0.27 6.39
C ALA A 462 -23.93 -0.74 7.74
N MET A 463 -22.97 -0.02 8.32
CA MET A 463 -22.47 -0.29 9.67
C MET A 463 -23.54 -0.04 10.74
N ALA A 464 -24.34 1.02 10.59
CA ALA A 464 -25.45 1.30 11.49
C ALA A 464 -26.53 0.22 11.38
N ASP A 465 -26.88 -0.22 10.16
CA ASP A 465 -27.79 -1.34 9.93
C ASP A 465 -27.28 -2.64 10.57
N GLY A 466 -25.99 -2.94 10.43
CA GLY A 466 -25.36 -4.07 11.10
C GLY A 466 -25.43 -3.98 12.62
N GLY A 467 -25.25 -2.78 13.18
CA GLY A 467 -25.43 -2.52 14.61
C GLY A 467 -26.86 -2.76 15.09
N VAL A 468 -27.86 -2.33 14.30
CA VAL A 468 -29.28 -2.59 14.59
C VAL A 468 -29.61 -4.07 14.50
N ALA A 469 -29.11 -4.76 13.48
CA ALA A 469 -29.26 -6.21 13.34
C ALA A 469 -28.63 -6.98 14.52
N ALA A 470 -27.58 -6.42 15.15
CA ALA A 470 -26.96 -6.94 16.36
C ALA A 470 -27.66 -6.49 17.67
N GLY A 471 -28.76 -5.72 17.59
CA GLY A 471 -29.59 -5.33 18.72
C GLY A 471 -29.40 -3.90 19.26
N LEU A 472 -28.63 -3.04 18.58
CA LEU A 472 -28.47 -1.64 18.99
C LEU A 472 -29.68 -0.77 18.57
N PRO A 473 -30.05 0.25 19.37
CA PRO A 473 -30.93 1.31 18.91
C PRO A 473 -30.33 2.06 17.70
N ARG A 474 -31.18 2.45 16.74
CA ARG A 474 -30.78 3.11 15.48
C ARG A 474 -29.88 4.32 15.70
N ASP A 475 -30.28 5.23 16.59
CA ASP A 475 -29.55 6.48 16.81
C ASP A 475 -28.15 6.23 17.39
N LEU A 476 -28.04 5.28 18.33
CA LEU A 476 -26.76 4.87 18.88
C LEU A 476 -25.88 4.21 17.82
N ALA A 477 -26.44 3.30 17.01
CA ALA A 477 -25.69 2.62 15.96
C ALA A 477 -25.12 3.60 14.93
N LEU A 478 -25.90 4.59 14.51
CA LEU A 478 -25.47 5.62 13.57
C LEU A 478 -24.37 6.53 14.16
N GLY A 479 -24.54 6.96 15.42
CA GLY A 479 -23.53 7.73 16.13
C GLY A 479 -22.20 6.99 16.28
N LEU A 480 -22.25 5.70 16.66
CA LEU A 480 -21.06 4.85 16.77
C LEU A 480 -20.39 4.61 15.42
N ALA A 481 -21.17 4.31 14.36
CA ALA A 481 -20.63 4.06 13.02
C ALA A 481 -19.90 5.28 12.45
N SER A 482 -20.54 6.45 12.50
CA SER A 482 -19.95 7.71 12.03
C SER A 482 -18.68 8.09 12.80
N GLN A 483 -18.70 8.01 14.14
CA GLN A 483 -17.55 8.30 14.97
C GLN A 483 -16.40 7.30 14.76
N THR A 484 -16.71 6.01 14.53
CA THR A 484 -15.72 4.96 14.25
C THR A 484 -14.97 5.26 12.95
N VAL A 485 -15.69 5.63 11.88
CA VAL A 485 -15.08 6.01 10.60
C VAL A 485 -14.21 7.27 10.76
N LEU A 486 -14.70 8.30 11.45
CA LEU A 486 -13.93 9.52 11.73
C LEU A 486 -12.64 9.23 12.49
N GLY A 487 -12.72 8.42 13.55
CA GLY A 487 -11.58 8.03 14.37
C GLY A 487 -10.53 7.26 13.57
N ALA A 488 -10.95 6.26 12.80
CA ALA A 488 -10.05 5.47 11.95
C ALA A 488 -9.33 6.33 10.90
N ALA A 489 -10.07 7.21 10.20
CA ALA A 489 -9.48 8.13 9.22
C ALA A 489 -8.52 9.12 9.88
N THR A 490 -8.84 9.60 11.08
CA THR A 490 -7.96 10.48 11.87
C THR A 490 -6.66 9.77 12.26
N MET A 491 -6.72 8.50 12.65
CA MET A 491 -5.52 7.72 12.98
C MET A 491 -4.60 7.57 11.75
N VAL A 492 -5.15 7.26 10.58
CA VAL A 492 -4.37 7.21 9.32
C VAL A 492 -3.67 8.54 9.08
N ASN A 493 -4.42 9.64 9.19
CA ASN A 493 -3.94 10.99 8.91
C ASN A 493 -2.89 11.51 9.91
N LYS A 494 -3.00 11.16 11.19
CA LYS A 494 -2.12 11.70 12.25
C LYS A 494 -0.91 10.83 12.53
N THR A 495 -1.01 9.51 12.35
CA THR A 495 0.08 8.59 12.72
C THR A 495 1.07 8.33 11.60
N GLY A 496 0.69 8.58 10.34
CA GLY A 496 1.51 8.24 9.17
C GLY A 496 1.75 6.73 8.98
N LYS A 497 1.10 5.88 9.79
CA LYS A 497 1.22 4.42 9.70
C LYS A 497 0.44 3.90 8.50
N HIS A 498 0.96 2.84 7.89
CA HIS A 498 0.26 2.14 6.82
C HIS A 498 -1.10 1.59 7.35
N PRO A 499 -2.22 1.72 6.62
CA PRO A 499 -3.53 1.24 7.08
C PRO A 499 -3.55 -0.25 7.44
N GLY A 500 -2.74 -1.08 6.77
CA GLY A 500 -2.57 -2.49 7.13
C GLY A 500 -2.02 -2.69 8.55
N GLN A 501 -1.05 -1.86 8.96
CA GLN A 501 -0.50 -1.90 10.31
C GLN A 501 -1.52 -1.42 11.35
N LEU A 502 -2.27 -0.34 11.06
CA LEU A 502 -3.32 0.14 11.95
C LEU A 502 -4.42 -0.91 12.14
N LYS A 503 -4.78 -1.62 11.07
CA LYS A 503 -5.69 -2.77 11.11
C LYS A 503 -5.12 -3.89 11.99
N ASP A 504 -3.84 -4.25 11.83
CA ASP A 504 -3.21 -5.29 12.65
C ASP A 504 -3.17 -4.92 14.15
N MET A 505 -3.00 -3.63 14.48
CA MET A 505 -2.99 -3.14 15.86
C MET A 505 -4.34 -3.29 16.59
N VAL A 506 -5.45 -3.38 15.86
CA VAL A 506 -6.81 -3.55 16.43
C VAL A 506 -7.37 -4.97 16.26
N THR A 507 -6.57 -5.89 15.71
CA THR A 507 -6.95 -7.30 15.54
C THR A 507 -6.25 -8.18 16.55
N SER A 508 -6.92 -8.49 17.65
CA SER A 508 -6.46 -9.52 18.57
C SER A 508 -6.64 -10.93 17.97
N PRO A 509 -5.75 -11.89 18.29
CA PRO A 509 -5.92 -13.28 17.87
C PRO A 509 -7.27 -13.85 18.29
N ALA A 510 -7.99 -14.47 17.35
CA ALA A 510 -9.34 -15.02 17.53
C ALA A 510 -10.39 -14.02 18.11
N GLY A 511 -10.13 -12.72 18.03
CA GLY A 511 -11.04 -11.68 18.53
C GLY A 511 -12.17 -11.33 17.56
N THR A 512 -13.07 -10.47 18.02
CA THR A 512 -14.23 -9.99 17.24
C THR A 512 -13.80 -9.29 15.94
N THR A 513 -12.74 -8.47 15.98
CA THR A 513 -12.27 -7.71 14.82
C THR A 513 -11.81 -8.62 13.68
N ILE A 514 -11.05 -9.69 13.97
CA ILE A 514 -10.54 -10.56 12.91
C ILE A 514 -11.68 -11.38 12.27
N THR A 515 -12.67 -11.81 13.05
CA THR A 515 -13.88 -12.46 12.53
C THR A 515 -14.67 -11.51 11.62
N GLY A 516 -14.85 -10.24 12.02
CA GLY A 516 -15.47 -9.24 11.16
C GLY A 516 -14.70 -8.99 9.85
N ILE A 517 -13.36 -8.90 9.92
CA ILE A 517 -12.52 -8.75 8.74
C ILE A 517 -12.64 -9.96 7.80
N GLN A 518 -12.73 -11.18 8.33
CA GLN A 518 -12.92 -12.37 7.50
C GLN A 518 -14.20 -12.29 6.65
N GLU A 519 -15.32 -11.81 7.22
CA GLU A 519 -16.57 -11.61 6.46
C GLU A 519 -16.44 -10.50 5.41
N LEU A 520 -15.75 -9.39 5.72
CA LEU A 520 -15.48 -8.33 4.76
C LEU A 520 -14.62 -8.83 3.57
N GLU A 521 -13.62 -9.67 3.82
CA GLU A 521 -12.78 -10.24 2.77
C GLU A 521 -13.55 -11.28 1.94
N LYS A 522 -14.42 -12.11 2.56
CA LYS A 522 -15.35 -13.00 1.83
C LYS A 522 -16.28 -12.21 0.90
N GLY A 523 -16.77 -11.06 1.36
CA GLY A 523 -17.57 -10.13 0.57
C GLY A 523 -16.78 -9.28 -0.44
N ALA A 524 -15.48 -9.54 -0.61
CA ALA A 524 -14.60 -8.82 -1.52
C ALA A 524 -14.57 -7.30 -1.32
N PHE A 525 -14.71 -6.81 -0.07
CA PHE A 525 -14.83 -5.40 0.27
C PHE A 525 -13.79 -4.49 -0.42
N ARG A 526 -12.52 -4.91 -0.42
CA ARG A 526 -11.43 -4.18 -1.09
C ARG A 526 -11.66 -4.06 -2.59
N GLY A 527 -12.03 -5.16 -3.23
CA GLY A 527 -12.30 -5.21 -4.66
C GLY A 527 -13.45 -4.28 -5.04
N THR A 528 -14.52 -4.26 -4.25
CA THR A 528 -15.68 -3.39 -4.47
C THR A 528 -15.31 -1.91 -4.41
N LEU A 529 -14.53 -1.48 -3.41
CA LEU A 529 -14.06 -0.09 -3.31
C LEU A 529 -13.12 0.30 -4.46
N ILE A 530 -12.18 -0.59 -4.84
CA ILE A 530 -11.29 -0.37 -5.98
C ILE A 530 -12.11 -0.18 -7.26
N ASN A 531 -13.09 -1.05 -7.49
CA ASN A 531 -13.96 -0.98 -8.66
C ASN A 531 -14.78 0.31 -8.68
N ALA A 532 -15.30 0.77 -7.53
CA ALA A 532 -16.04 2.03 -7.44
C ALA A 532 -15.18 3.23 -7.88
N VAL A 533 -13.94 3.33 -7.37
CA VAL A 533 -13.01 4.41 -7.74
C VAL A 533 -12.66 4.36 -9.23
N VAL A 534 -12.35 3.17 -9.76
CA VAL A 534 -12.01 2.99 -11.18
C VAL A 534 -13.20 3.34 -12.08
N ALA A 535 -14.40 2.90 -11.73
CA ALA A 535 -15.62 3.18 -12.48
C ALA A 535 -15.96 4.68 -12.49
N ALA A 536 -15.87 5.35 -11.33
CA ALA A 536 -16.10 6.79 -11.24
C ALA A 536 -15.03 7.60 -12.01
N THR A 537 -13.76 7.17 -11.96
CA THR A 537 -12.68 7.76 -12.75
C THR A 537 -12.97 7.63 -14.25
N LYS A 538 -13.39 6.45 -14.70
CA LYS A 538 -13.78 6.22 -16.10
C LYS A 538 -14.95 7.12 -16.50
N ARG A 539 -15.97 7.21 -15.65
CA ARG A 539 -17.14 8.05 -15.91
C ARG A 539 -16.78 9.54 -15.99
N CYS A 540 -15.87 10.02 -15.14
CA CYS A 540 -15.36 11.39 -15.21
C CYS A 540 -14.77 11.70 -16.59
N ARG A 541 -13.93 10.80 -17.12
CA ARG A 541 -13.35 10.94 -18.47
C ARG A 541 -14.39 11.00 -19.58
N GLU A 542 -15.42 10.16 -19.50
CA GLU A 542 -16.52 10.15 -20.48
C GLU A 542 -17.28 11.48 -20.48
N LEU A 543 -17.53 12.05 -19.29
CA LEU A 543 -18.21 13.33 -19.14
C LEU A 543 -17.38 14.52 -19.64
N SER A 544 -16.06 14.44 -19.58
CA SER A 544 -15.16 15.47 -20.11
C SER A 544 -15.00 15.44 -21.63
N GLN A 545 -15.42 14.36 -22.30
CA GLN A 545 -15.39 14.22 -23.76
C GLN A 545 -16.72 14.61 -24.43
N SER A 546 -17.76 14.89 -23.62
CA SER A 546 -19.10 15.31 -24.06
C SER A 546 -19.22 16.82 -23.96
#